data_AF-A0A941R2R9-F1
#
_entry.id   AF-A0A941R2R9-F1
#
_cell.length_a   1.000
_cell.length_b   1.000
_cell.length_c   1.000
_cell.angle_alpha   90.00
_cell.angle_beta   90.00
_cell.angle_gamma   90.00
#
_symmetry.space_group_name_H-M   'P 1'
#
loop_
_entity.id
_entity.type
_entity.pdbx_description
1 polymer ?
#
loop_
_entity_poly.entity_id
_entity_poly.type
_entity_poly.pdbx_seq_one_letter_code
_entity_poly.pdbx_strand_id
1 'polypeptide(L)' 'MNILYETERLKLENEFEATFLTEKSTGKTLMEDDFIGDPSCGLIDKNNKWAIVAGEHFISFPSSCLGEYIGVPAPNTA' A
#
# COMPACT_ATOMS: atom_id res chain seq x y z
N MET A 1 -6.52 -10.95 4.41
CA MET A 1 -5.54 -10.38 3.47
C MET A 1 -5.73 -10.93 2.05
N ASN A 2 -5.86 -10.03 1.07
CA ASN A 2 -5.96 -10.33 -0.35
C ASN A 2 -4.79 -9.68 -1.12
N ILE A 3 -4.18 -10.41 -2.05
CA ILE A 3 -3.03 -9.90 -2.82
C ILE A 3 -3.55 -9.14 -4.03
N LEU A 4 -3.20 -7.86 -4.13
CA LEU A 4 -3.61 -6.98 -5.22
C LEU A 4 -2.61 -7.02 -6.39
N TYR A 5 -1.31 -7.07 -6.07
CA TYR A 5 -0.24 -7.16 -7.05
C TYR A 5 1.06 -7.65 -6.39
N GLU A 6 1.91 -8.34 -7.14
CA GLU A 6 3.24 -8.71 -6.64
C GLU A 6 4.32 -8.63 -7.71
N THR A 7 5.55 -8.41 -7.25
CA THR A 7 6.78 -8.56 -8.02
C THR A 7 7.67 -9.59 -7.33
N GLU A 8 8.87 -9.80 -7.87
CA GLU A 8 9.90 -10.63 -7.21
C GLU A 8 10.30 -10.07 -5.83
N ARG A 9 10.20 -8.75 -5.63
CA ARG A 9 10.68 -8.08 -4.42
C ARG A 9 9.58 -7.58 -3.50
N LEU A 10 8.50 -7.05 -4.06
CA LEU A 10 7.45 -6.36 -3.31
C LEU A 10 6.11 -7.09 -3.46
N LYS A 11 5.29 -7.01 -2.42
CA LYS A 11 3.91 -7.49 -2.40
C LYS A 11 3.00 -6.36 -1.95
N LEU A 12 1.96 -6.10 -2.74
CA LEU A 12 0.89 -5.16 -2.42
C LEU A 12 -0.36 -5.96 -2.09
N GLU A 13 -0.85 -5.80 -0.88
CA GLU A 13 -1.97 -6.57 -0.34
C GLU A 13 -2.90 -5.67 0.47
N ASN A 14 -4.15 -6.09 0.64
CA ASN A 14 -5.10 -5.38 1.48
C ASN A 14 -5.76 -6.29 2.51
N GLU A 15 -6.25 -5.68 3.58
CA GLU A 15 -7.13 -6.27 4.56
C GLU A 15 -8.25 -5.28 4.86
N PHE A 16 -9.45 -5.57 4.34
CA PHE A 16 -10.54 -4.60 4.29
C PHE A 16 -10.06 -3.29 3.65
N GLU A 17 -10.36 -2.17 4.31
CA GLU A 17 -9.98 -0.80 3.95
C GLU A 17 -8.50 -0.50 4.17
N ALA A 18 -7.68 -1.41 4.72
CA ALA A 18 -6.24 -1.15 4.91
C ALA A 18 -5.41 -1.76 3.78
N THR A 19 -4.43 -1.00 3.27
CA THR A 19 -3.50 -1.46 2.22
C THR A 19 -2.06 -1.47 2.69
N PHE A 20 -1.32 -2.51 2.34
CA PHE A 20 0.04 -2.77 2.80
C PHE A 20 0.97 -3.03 1.61
N LEU A 21 2.10 -2.33 1.57
CA LEU A 21 3.21 -2.64 0.69
C LEU A 21 4.33 -3.27 1.50
N THR A 22 4.61 -4.55 1.28
CA THR A 22 5.59 -5.32 2.04
C THR A 22 6.76 -5.76 1.17
N GLU A 23 7.97 -5.75 1.73
CA GLU A 23 9.15 -6.34 1.10
C GLU A 23 9.18 -7.86 1.38
N LYS A 24 9.16 -8.68 0.33
CA LYS A 24 9.00 -10.13 0.43
C LYS A 24 10.17 -10.82 1.14
N SER A 25 11.39 -10.32 0.97
CA SER A 25 12.60 -10.94 1.53
C SER A 25 12.70 -10.76 3.05
N THR A 26 12.25 -9.61 3.56
CA THR A 26 12.38 -9.25 4.98
C THR A 26 11.05 -9.35 5.73
N GLY A 27 9.93 -9.38 5.02
CA GLY A 27 8.59 -9.26 5.59
C GLY A 27 8.28 -7.85 6.11
N LYS A 28 9.15 -6.87 5.86
CA LYS A 28 9.00 -5.50 6.37
C LYS A 28 7.90 -4.78 5.60
N THR A 29 6.93 -4.20 6.31
CA THR A 29 6.01 -3.21 5.75
C THR A 29 6.76 -1.92 5.44
N LEU A 30 6.80 -1.57 4.16
CA LEU A 30 7.38 -0.32 3.68
C LEU A 30 6.37 0.82 3.74
N MET A 31 5.09 0.50 3.62
CA MET A 31 4.00 1.46 3.62
C MET A 31 2.69 0.79 4.06
N GLU A 32 1.89 1.54 4.79
CA GLU A 32 0.53 1.21 5.21
C GLU A 32 -0.31 2.46 5.04
N ASP A 33 -1.51 2.31 4.48
CA ASP A 33 -2.45 3.42 4.32
C ASP A 33 -3.90 2.91 4.33
N ASP A 34 -4.79 3.80 4.77
CA ASP A 34 -6.22 3.56 4.77
C ASP A 34 -6.80 3.92 3.39
N PHE A 35 -7.70 3.08 2.90
CA PHE A 35 -8.40 3.20 1.64
C PHE A 35 -9.89 3.24 1.95
N ILE A 36 -10.56 4.36 1.65
CA ILE A 36 -12.01 4.46 1.85
C ILE A 36 -12.72 3.53 0.83
N GLY A 37 -13.35 2.47 1.33
CA GLY A 37 -13.87 1.34 0.53
C GLY A 37 -12.91 0.16 0.45
N ASP A 38 -13.21 -0.85 -0.38
CA ASP A 38 -12.33 -2.01 -0.55
C ASP A 38 -11.48 -1.88 -1.84
N PRO A 39 -10.14 -1.88 -1.74
CA PRO A 39 -9.29 -1.91 -2.92
C PRO A 39 -9.42 -3.26 -3.63
N SER A 40 -9.51 -3.21 -4.95
CA SER A 40 -9.78 -4.38 -5.81
C SER A 40 -8.62 -4.76 -6.71
N CYS A 41 -7.69 -3.82 -6.96
CA CYS A 41 -6.51 -4.05 -7.78
C CYS A 41 -5.36 -3.13 -7.37
N GLY A 42 -4.17 -3.43 -7.87
CA GLY A 42 -3.00 -2.58 -7.69
C GLY A 42 -1.99 -2.78 -8.79
N LEU A 43 -0.96 -1.94 -8.79
CA LEU A 43 0.16 -2.02 -9.72
C LEU A 43 1.43 -1.53 -9.03
N ILE A 44 2.51 -2.28 -9.19
CA ILE A 44 3.84 -1.87 -8.72
C ILE A 44 4.70 -1.55 -9.95
N ASP A 45 5.43 -0.43 -9.91
CA ASP A 45 6.43 -0.11 -10.94
C ASP A 45 7.43 -1.26 -11.10
N LYS A 46 7.82 -1.54 -12.35
CA LYS A 46 8.83 -2.55 -12.67
C LYS A 46 10.20 -2.30 -12.01
N ASN A 47 10.53 -1.05 -11.67
CA ASN A 47 11.74 -0.70 -10.91
C ASN A 47 11.48 -0.51 -9.42
N ASN A 48 10.29 -0.86 -8.93
CA ASN A 48 9.85 -0.75 -7.54
C ASN A 48 9.94 0.69 -6.98
N LYS A 49 9.69 1.71 -7.83
CA LYS A 49 9.74 3.13 -7.45
C LYS A 49 8.40 3.72 -7.02
N TRP A 50 7.29 3.10 -7.37
CA TRP A 50 5.97 3.57 -6.97
C TRP A 50 5.00 2.40 -7.00
N ALA A 51 3.90 2.58 -6.29
CA ALA A 51 2.78 1.65 -6.30
C ALA A 51 1.46 2.44 -6.47
N ILE A 52 0.48 1.81 -7.09
CA ILE A 52 -0.89 2.30 -7.21
C ILE A 52 -1.80 1.27 -6.60
N VAL A 53 -2.77 1.74 -5.83
CA VAL A 53 -3.86 0.94 -5.28
C VAL A 53 -5.16 1.52 -5.84
N ALA A 54 -6.04 0.66 -6.34
CA ALA A 54 -7.31 1.10 -6.91
C ALA A 54 -8.47 0.16 -6.55
N GLY A 55 -9.65 0.75 -6.49
CA GLY A 55 -10.91 0.10 -6.17
C GLY A 55 -12.03 1.04 -6.61
N GLU A 56 -12.90 1.42 -5.68
CA GLU A 56 -13.90 2.47 -5.91
C GLU A 56 -13.26 3.84 -6.18
N HIS A 57 -12.07 4.08 -5.63
CA HIS A 57 -11.20 5.24 -5.88
C HIS A 57 -9.76 4.80 -6.21
N PHE A 58 -8.86 5.72 -6.53
CA PHE A 58 -7.44 5.40 -6.77
C PHE A 58 -6.52 6.21 -5.88
N ILE A 59 -5.46 5.58 -5.38
CA ILE A 59 -4.40 6.19 -4.58
C ILE A 59 -3.05 5.87 -5.23
N SER A 60 -2.16 6.86 -5.30
CA SER A 60 -0.81 6.72 -5.89
C SER A 60 0.28 7.02 -4.87
N PHE A 61 1.29 6.15 -4.79
CA PHE A 61 2.38 6.23 -3.83
C PHE A 61 3.73 6.43 -4.52
N PRO A 62 4.31 7.65 -4.47
CA PRO A 62 5.65 7.88 -5.00
C PRO A 62 6.75 7.34 -4.06
N SER A 63 7.91 6.97 -4.61
CA SER A 63 9.05 6.41 -3.83
C SER A 63 9.49 7.26 -2.64
N SER A 64 9.32 8.58 -2.73
CA SER A 64 9.66 9.49 -1.63
C SER A 64 8.83 9.25 -0.38
N CYS A 65 7.60 8.75 -0.52
CA CYS A 65 6.68 8.51 0.60
C CYS A 65 6.88 7.13 1.25
N LEU A 66 7.60 6.21 0.60
CA LEU A 66 7.86 4.83 1.07
C LEU A 66 8.81 4.74 2.29
N GLY A 67 9.18 5.88 2.89
CA GLY A 67 10.04 5.96 4.06
C GLY A 67 9.63 7.01 5.12
N GLU A 68 8.57 7.80 4.88
CA GLU A 68 8.21 8.93 5.76
C GLU A 68 6.83 8.85 6.43
N TYR A 69 5.99 7.85 6.14
CA TYR A 69 4.73 7.67 6.85
C TYR A 69 4.86 6.71 8.03
N ILE A 70 5.50 7.20 9.09
CA ILE A 70 5.29 6.72 10.46
C ILE A 70 4.59 7.86 11.20
N GLY A 71 3.27 7.74 11.40
CA GLY A 71 2.56 8.50 12.42
C GLY A 71 1.77 9.74 11.97
N VAL A 72 0.88 9.61 10.99
CA VAL A 72 -0.31 10.48 10.99
C VAL A 72 -1.41 9.74 11.75
N PRO A 73 -1.75 10.12 13.00
CA PRO A 73 -2.89 9.52 13.68
C PRO A 73 -4.16 9.83 12.89
N ALA A 74 -5.02 8.82 12.73
CA ALA A 74 -6.33 8.97 12.11
C ALA A 74 -7.05 10.20 12.67
N PRO A 75 -7.60 11.09 11.83
CA PRO A 75 -8.39 12.19 12.33
C PRO A 75 -9.66 11.60 12.92
N ASN A 76 -9.90 11.93 14.20
CA ASN A 76 -11.16 11.78 14.95
C ASN A 76 -11.25 10.57 15.89
N THR A 77 -10.62 10.69 17.06
CA THR A 77 -11.30 10.31 18.31
C THR A 77 -11.83 11.61 18.95
N ALA A 78 -13.13 11.80 18.86
CA ALA A 78 -13.90 12.75 19.66
C ALA A 78 -14.60 12.00 20.79
#